data_AF-A0A373WDG9-F1
#
_entry.id   AF-A0A373WDG9-F1
#
_cell.length_a   1.000
_cell.length_b   1.000
_cell.length_c   1.000
_cell.angle_alpha   90.00
_cell.angle_beta   90.00
_cell.angle_gamma   90.00
#
_symmetry.space_group_name_H-M   'P 1'
#
loop_
_entity.id
_entity.type
_entity.pdbx_description
1 polymer ?
#
loop_
_entity_poly.entity_id
_entity_poly.type
_entity_poly.pdbx_seq_one_letter_code
_entity_poly.pdbx_strand_id
1 'polypeptide(L)' 'MSSKGQLKREIKKCRLTIEEIERKRSRSQSALVQAILLQEEPNEMDVEWFNKYTGEITACRNHMIELQKELDSMK' A
#
# COMPACT_ATOMS: atom_id res chain seq x y z
N MET A 1 7.70 17.92 -21.84
CA MET A 1 8.12 16.81 -20.94
C MET A 1 7.80 15.50 -21.65
N SER A 2 8.70 14.52 -21.67
CA SER A 2 8.42 13.22 -22.31
C SER A 2 7.45 12.40 -21.43
N SER A 3 6.48 11.72 -22.04
CA SER A 3 5.54 10.82 -21.36
C SER A 3 6.26 9.77 -20.49
N LYS A 4 7.43 9.31 -20.95
CA LYS A 4 8.33 8.41 -20.20
C LYS A 4 8.78 9.00 -18.85
N GLY A 5 9.03 10.30 -18.82
CA GLY A 5 9.41 11.02 -17.61
C GLY A 5 8.25 11.22 -16.64
N GLN A 6 7.02 11.33 -17.14
CA GLN A 6 5.81 11.42 -16.32
C GLN A 6 5.54 10.08 -15.62
N LEU A 7 5.54 8.97 -16.37
CA LEU A 7 5.35 7.62 -15.84
C LEU A 7 6.34 7.30 -14.70
N LYS A 8 7.63 7.60 -14.89
CA LYS A 8 8.65 7.40 -13.84
C LYS A 8 8.37 8.21 -12.57
N ARG A 9 7.85 9.44 -12.71
CA ARG A 9 7.48 10.28 -11.55
C ARG A 9 6.26 9.73 -10.83
N GLU A 10 5.27 9.24 -11.57
CA GLU A 10 4.07 8.65 -10.98
C GLU A 10 4.37 7.34 -10.26
N ILE A 11 5.18 6.46 -10.86
CA ILE A 11 5.68 5.24 -10.19
C ILE A 11 6.41 5.60 -8.88
N LYS A 12 7.24 6.65 -8.89
CA LYS A 12 7.89 7.14 -7.67
C LYS A 12 6.89 7.63 -6.63
N LYS A 13 5.83 8.34 -7.05
CA LYS A 13 4.75 8.77 -6.14
C LYS A 13 4.02 7.58 -5.55
N CYS A 14 3.64 6.58 -6.36
CA CYS A 14 2.99 5.36 -5.88
C CYS A 14 3.83 4.65 -4.80
N ARG A 15 5.14 4.52 -5.03
CA ARG A 15 6.05 3.95 -4.02
C ARG A 15 6.03 4.70 -2.69
N LEU A 16 6.12 6.03 -2.73
CA LEU A 16 6.09 6.87 -1.52
C LEU A 16 4.73 6.78 -0.82
N THR A 17 3.64 6.72 -1.59
CA THR A 17 2.29 6.53 -1.06
C THR A 17 2.14 5.18 -0.38
N ILE A 18 2.63 4.10 -0.99
CA ILE A 18 2.62 2.76 -0.38
C ILE A 18 3.40 2.77 0.93
N GLU A 19 4.61 3.33 0.95
CA GLU A 19 5.43 3.40 2.16
C GLU A 19 4.73 4.16 3.29
N GLU A 20 4.08 5.27 2.98
CA GLU A 20 3.33 6.07 3.94
C GLU A 20 2.11 5.31 4.49
N ILE A 21 1.38 4.59 3.64
CA ILE A 21 0.24 3.78 4.09
C ILE A 21 0.70 2.58 4.91
N GLU A 22 1.82 1.95 4.56
CA GLU A 22 2.42 0.85 5.32
C GLU A 22 2.82 1.31 6.74
N ARG A 23 3.37 2.52 6.88
CA ARG A 23 3.66 3.11 8.20
C ARG A 23 2.38 3.27 9.03
N LYS A 24 1.27 3.72 8.44
CA LYS A 24 -0.02 3.85 9.13
C LYS A 24 -0.61 2.49 9.52
N ARG A 25 -0.54 1.51 8.62
CA ARG A 25 -1.01 0.13 8.86
C ARG A 25 -0.23 -0.57 9.97
N SER A 26 1.04 -0.23 10.18
CA SER A 26 1.91 -0.88 11.18
C SER A 26 1.28 -0.91 12.58
N ARG A 27 0.54 0.13 12.97
CA ARG A 27 -0.15 0.19 14.26
C ARG A 27 -1.22 -0.89 14.38
N SER A 28 -2.19 -0.91 13.47
CA SER A 28 -3.27 -1.90 13.53
C SER A 28 -2.74 -3.32 13.32
N GLN A 29 -1.73 -3.49 12.45
CA GLN A 29 -1.04 -4.77 12.31
C GLN A 29 -0.45 -5.27 13.63
N SER A 30 0.23 -4.40 14.39
CA SER A 30 0.83 -4.77 15.68
C SER A 30 -0.22 -5.16 16.71
N ALA A 31 -1.34 -4.42 16.77
CA ALA A 31 -2.46 -4.71 17.66
C ALA A 31 -3.11 -6.06 17.32
N LEU A 32 -3.34 -6.35 16.03
CA LEU A 32 -3.87 -7.63 15.58
C LEU A 32 -2.94 -8.80 15.91
N VAL A 33 -1.63 -8.63 15.68
CA VAL A 33 -0.63 -9.66 16.03
C VAL A 33 -0.61 -9.91 17.54
N GLN A 34 -0.72 -8.86 18.36
CA GLN A 34 -0.76 -8.99 19.81
C GLN A 34 -2.00 -9.78 20.27
N ALA A 35 -3.20 -9.45 19.76
CA ALA A 35 -4.42 -10.18 20.09
C ALA A 35 -4.31 -11.67 19.76
N ILE A 36 -3.74 -12.00 18.59
CA ILE A 36 -3.49 -13.40 18.19
C ILE A 36 -2.55 -14.10 19.19
N LEU A 37 -1.45 -13.46 19.59
CA LEU A 37 -0.48 -14.04 20.53
C LEU A 37 -1.08 -14.26 21.93
N LEU A 38 -1.98 -13.38 22.35
CA LEU A 38 -2.68 -13.46 23.64
C LEU A 38 -3.91 -14.36 23.60
N GLN A 39 -4.28 -14.90 22.42
CA GLN A 39 -5.54 -15.63 22.20
C GLN A 39 -6.78 -14.80 22.56
N GLU A 40 -6.68 -13.48 22.38
CA GLU A 40 -7.77 -12.53 22.58
C GLU A 40 -8.46 -12.21 21.25
N GLU A 41 -9.72 -11.79 21.34
CA GLU A 41 -10.43 -11.27 20.18
C GLU A 41 -9.82 -9.92 19.76
N PRO A 42 -9.44 -9.74 18.48
CA PRO A 42 -8.88 -8.49 18.02
C PRO A 42 -9.91 -7.35 18.08
N ASN A 43 -9.44 -6.14 18.39
CA ASN A 43 -10.29 -4.97 18.38
C ASN A 43 -10.84 -4.69 16.97
N GLU A 44 -12.16 -4.52 16.85
CA GLU A 44 -12.84 -4.29 15.56
C GLU A 44 -12.28 -3.09 14.79
N MET A 45 -11.94 -2.00 15.49
CA MET A 45 -11.37 -0.79 14.87
C MET A 45 -9.99 -1.07 14.26
N ASP A 46 -9.15 -1.86 14.94
CA ASP A 46 -7.85 -2.25 14.41
C ASP A 46 -8.00 -3.17 13.17
N VAL A 47 -8.99 -4.06 13.18
CA VAL A 47 -9.34 -4.88 12.00
C VAL A 47 -9.74 -4.00 10.82
N GLU A 48 -10.64 -3.05 11.04
CA GLU A 48 -11.09 -2.11 10.00
C GLU A 48 -9.94 -1.29 9.43
N TRP A 49 -9.08 -0.72 10.28
CA TRP A 49 -7.91 0.04 9.83
C TRP A 49 -6.93 -0.80 9.05
N PHE A 50 -6.63 -2.02 9.53
CA PHE A 50 -5.75 -2.93 8.81
C PHE A 50 -6.27 -3.27 7.43
N ASN A 51 -7.56 -3.59 7.32
CA ASN A 51 -8.21 -3.93 6.06
C ASN A 51 -8.24 -2.74 5.11
N LYS A 52 -8.60 -1.54 5.61
CA LYS A 52 -8.60 -0.31 4.83
C LYS A 52 -7.23 -0.02 4.23
N TYR A 53 -6.19 0.03 5.05
CA TYR A 53 -4.84 0.34 4.56
C TYR A 53 -4.30 -0.75 3.63
N THR A 54 -4.62 -2.03 3.88
CA THR A 54 -4.27 -3.12 2.97
C THR A 54 -4.94 -2.98 1.61
N GLY A 55 -6.21 -2.56 1.58
CA GLY A 55 -6.93 -2.21 0.36
C GLY A 55 -6.27 -1.06 -0.40
N GLU A 56 -5.96 0.05 0.28
CA GLU A 56 -5.29 1.21 -0.31
C GLU A 56 -3.91 0.87 -0.88
N ILE A 57 -3.10 0.09 -0.14
CA ILE A 57 -1.79 -0.40 -0.62
C ILE A 57 -1.97 -1.25 -1.88
N THR A 58 -2.95 -2.16 -1.89
CA THR A 58 -3.21 -3.05 -3.02
C THR A 58 -3.61 -2.26 -4.27
N ALA A 59 -4.52 -1.28 -4.13
CA ALA A 59 -4.91 -0.40 -5.21
C ALA A 59 -3.72 0.39 -5.77
N CYS A 60 -2.89 0.95 -4.88
CA CYS A 60 -1.71 1.71 -5.29
C CYS A 60 -0.66 0.84 -5.98
N ARG A 61 -0.43 -0.40 -5.49
CA ARG A 61 0.47 -1.37 -6.12
C ARG A 61 -0.01 -1.77 -7.51
N ASN A 62 -1.31 -2.05 -7.65
CA ASN A 62 -1.89 -2.40 -8.95
C ASN A 62 -1.72 -1.25 -9.95
N HIS A 63 -2.02 -0.01 -9.53
CA HIS A 63 -1.80 1.17 -10.37
C HIS A 63 -0.33 1.32 -10.77
N MET A 64 0.61 1.13 -9.83
CA MET A 64 2.05 1.17 -10.11
C MET A 64 2.49 0.11 -11.12
N ILE A 65 1.94 -1.11 -11.03
CA ILE A 65 2.24 -2.20 -11.97
C ILE A 65 1.78 -1.82 -13.39
N GLU A 66 0.59 -1.23 -13.54
CA GLU A 66 0.11 -0.78 -14.85
C GLU A 66 0.98 0.34 -15.44
N LEU A 67 1.38 1.32 -14.63
CA LEU A 67 2.31 2.37 -15.06
C LEU A 67 3.67 1.80 -15.48
N GLN A 68 4.17 0.77 -14.78
CA GLN A 68 5.41 0.11 -15.11
C GLN A 68 5.31 -0.67 -16.43
N LYS A 69 4.20 -1.37 -16.67
CA LYS A 69 3.94 -2.04 -17.96
C LYS A 69 3.90 -1.04 -19.11
N GLU A 70 3.21 0.08 -18.94
CA GLU A 70 3.17 1.15 -19.95
C GLU A 70 4.59 1.67 -20.23
N LEU A 71 5.36 1.98 -19.18
CA LEU A 71 6.73 2.44 -19.30
C LEU A 71 7.64 1.45 -20.05
N ASP A 72 7.45 0.15 -19.81
CA ASP A 72 8.22 -0.92 -20.46
C ASP A 72 7.80 -1.15 -21.92
N SER A 73 6.54 -0.88 -22.28
CA SER A 73 6.08 -0.90 -23.68
C SER A 73 6.58 0.29 -24.51
N MET A 74 7.04 1.37 -23.87
CA MET A 74 7.70 2.52 -24.50
C MET A 74 9.23 2.30 -24.68
N LYS A 75 9.66 1.05 -24.81
CA LYS A 75 11.02 0.67 -25.17
C LYS A 75 11.29 0.79 -26.66
#